data_AF-A0A1G3QRD6-F1
#
_entry.id   AF-A0A1G3QRD6-F1
#
_cell.length_a   1.000
_cell.length_b   1.000
_cell.length_c   1.000
_cell.angle_alpha   90.00
_cell.angle_beta   90.00
_cell.angle_gamma   90.00
#
_symmetry.space_group_name_H-M   'P 1'
#
loop_
_entity.id
_entity.type
_entity.pdbx_description
1 polymer ?
#
loop_
_entity_poly.entity_id
_entity_poly.type
_entity_poly.pdbx_seq_one_letter_code
_entity_poly.pdbx_strand_id
1 'polypeptide(L)' 'MNAKSIIIIVLVVLITILSMQNTQSVVVNMLFWQATYPLIILMYILLGIGFAAGYLARSVFKIFKKNKSSNDY' A
#
# COMPACT_ATOMS: atom_id res chain seq x y z
N MET A 1 15.68 -25.66 6.67
CA MET A 1 14.82 -24.51 6.27
C MET A 1 15.02 -24.26 4.80
N ASN A 2 13.94 -24.08 4.06
CA ASN A 2 14.00 -23.83 2.62
C ASN A 2 14.25 -22.32 2.40
N ALA A 3 14.89 -21.92 1.30
CA ALA A 3 15.17 -20.50 1.01
C ALA A 3 13.90 -19.63 1.08
N LYS A 4 12.76 -20.16 0.62
CA LYS A 4 11.44 -19.51 0.74
C LYS A 4 11.06 -19.19 2.19
N SER A 5 11.29 -20.13 3.11
CA SER A 5 10.99 -19.94 4.53
C SER A 5 11.90 -18.89 5.17
N ILE A 6 13.18 -18.88 4.80
CA ILE A 6 14.14 -17.87 5.28
C ILE A 6 13.69 -16.47 4.83
N ILE A 7 13.35 -16.31 3.55
CA ILE A 7 12.90 -15.03 3.00
C ILE A 7 11.63 -14.54 3.70
N ILE A 8 10.65 -15.42 3.92
CA ILE A 8 9.41 -15.05 4.63
C ILE A 8 9.71 -14.60 6.07
N ILE A 9 10.55 -15.34 6.80
CA ILE A 9 10.92 -14.97 8.17
C ILE A 9 11.61 -13.61 8.19
N VAL A 10 12.57 -13.37 7.29
CA VAL A 10 13.26 -12.09 7.18
C VAL A 10 12.27 -10.95 6.90
N LEU A 11 11.35 -11.13 5.96
CA LEU A 11 10.32 -10.13 5.66
C LEU A 11 9.43 -9.83 6.86
N VAL A 12 8.96 -10.86 7.57
CA VAL A 12 8.11 -10.69 8.76
C VAL A 12 8.84 -9.95 9.88
N VAL A 13 10.12 -10.27 10.10
CA VAL A 13 10.95 -9.58 11.09
C VAL A 13 11.14 -8.11 10.71
N LEU A 14 11.45 -7.82 9.44
CA LEU A 14 11.60 -6.45 8.95
C LEU A 14 10.30 -5.65 9.09
N ILE A 15 9.15 -6.22 8.70
CA ILE A 15 7.84 -5.56 8.85
C ILE A 15 7.56 -5.27 10.32
N THR A 16 7.85 -6.21 11.22
CA THR A 16 7.67 -6.02 12.66
C THR A 16 8.54 -4.88 13.19
N ILE A 17 9.83 -4.87 12.83
CA ILE A 17 10.77 -3.81 13.24
C ILE A 17 10.32 -2.45 12.72
N LEU A 18 9.95 -2.36 11.44
CA LEU A 18 9.43 -1.12 10.85
C LEU A 18 8.16 -0.67 11.57
N SER A 19 7.27 -1.60 11.90
CA SER A 19 6.04 -1.28 12.63
C SER A 19 6.32 -0.68 14.00
N MET A 20 7.21 -1.31 14.77
CA MET A 20 7.59 -0.86 16.11
C MET A 20 8.27 0.51 16.07
N GLN A 21 9.16 0.74 15.10
CA GLN A 21 9.85 2.03 14.95
C GLN A 21 8.91 3.17 14.56
N ASN A 22 7.84 2.88 13.80
CA ASN A 22 6.87 3.88 13.34
C ASN A 22 5.65 4.03 14.29
N THR A 23 5.80 3.67 15.57
CA THR A 23 4.77 3.91 16.60
C THR A 23 4.75 5.36 17.10
N GLN A 24 5.67 6.21 16.64
CA GLN A 24 5.69 7.63 16.95
C GLN A 24 4.37 8.29 16.52
N SER A 25 3.77 9.02 17.45
CA SER A 25 2.55 9.79 17.21
C SER A 25 2.80 10.97 16.27
N VAL A 26 1.96 11.11 15.25
CA VAL A 26 1.92 12.25 14.35
C VAL A 26 0.56 12.91 14.40
N VAL A 27 0.54 14.23 14.28
CA VAL A 27 -0.69 15.01 14.23
C VAL A 27 -1.16 15.09 12.78
N VAL A 28 -2.35 14.59 12.52
CA VAL A 28 -3.01 14.67 11.23
C VAL A 28 -4.01 15.81 11.30
N ASN A 29 -3.77 16.85 10.49
CA ASN A 29 -4.68 17.97 10.34
C ASN A 29 -5.45 17.79 9.02
N MET A 30 -6.76 17.52 9.09
CA MET A 30 -7.63 17.42 7.94
C MET A 30 -8.71 18.49 7.99
N LEU A 31 -8.60 19.52 7.13
CA LEU A 31 -9.52 20.66 7.02
C LEU A 31 -9.75 21.36 8.37
N PHE A 32 -10.69 20.87 9.18
CA PHE A 32 -11.03 21.38 10.52
C PHE A 32 -10.83 20.36 11.64
N TRP A 33 -10.38 19.14 11.30
CA TRP A 33 -10.22 18.03 12.23
C TRP A 33 -8.74 17.84 12.54
N GLN A 34 -8.42 17.76 13.83
CA GLN A 34 -7.10 17.42 14.30
C GLN A 34 -7.19 16.12 15.10
N ALA A 35 -6.39 15.14 14.71
CA ALA A 35 -6.30 13.89 15.43
C ALA A 35 -4.85 13.38 15.45
N THR A 36 -4.47 12.75 16.55
CA THR A 36 -3.13 12.23 16.77
C THR A 36 -3.16 10.72 16.61
N TYR A 37 -2.35 10.19 15.71
CA TYR A 37 -2.26 8.76 15.44
C TYR A 37 -0.80 8.32 15.34
N PRO A 38 -0.46 7.07 15.72
CA PRO A 38 0.81 6.47 15.36
C PRO A 38 1.02 6.45 13.84
N LEU A 39 2.20 6.87 13.37
CA LEU A 39 2.55 6.95 11.95
C LEU A 39 2.31 5.62 11.20
N ILE A 40 2.56 4.49 11.86
CA ILE A 40 2.36 3.15 11.30
C ILE A 40 0.91 2.90 10.83
N ILE A 41 -0.08 3.48 11.50
CA ILE A 41 -1.49 3.35 11.09
C ILE A 41 -1.70 4.02 9.73
N LEU A 42 -1.17 5.24 9.57
CA LEU A 42 -1.23 5.97 8.30
C LEU A 42 -0.52 5.20 7.20
N MET A 43 0.67 4.64 7.48
CA MET A 43 1.41 3.84 6.50
C MET A 43 0.60 2.64 6.00
N TYR A 44 -0.08 1.91 6.88
CA TYR A 44 -0.92 0.78 6.48
C TYR A 44 -2.15 1.20 5.69
N ILE A 45 -2.79 2.32 6.06
CA ILE A 45 -3.91 2.87 5.30
C ILE A 45 -3.45 3.26 3.89
N LEU A 46 -2.33 3.98 3.76
CA LEU A 46 -1.78 4.37 2.46
C LEU A 46 -1.40 3.15 1.61
N LEU A 47 -0.80 2.12 2.22
CA LEU A 47 -0.46 0.88 1.52
C LEU A 47 -1.72 0.18 1.00
N GLY A 48 -2.77 0.10 1.82
CA GLY A 48 -4.06 -0.46 1.42
C GLY A 48 -4.71 0.33 0.27
N ILE A 49 -4.72 1.67 0.37
CA ILE A 49 -5.25 2.55 -0.69
C ILE A 49 -4.42 2.39 -1.98
N GLY A 50 -3.09 2.41 -1.88
CA GLY A 50 -2.21 2.26 -3.03
C GLY A 50 -2.37 0.91 -3.72
N PHE A 51 -2.52 -0.17 -2.96
CA PHE A 51 -2.80 -1.50 -3.50
C PHE A 51 -4.17 -1.57 -4.20
N ALA A 52 -5.23 -1.05 -3.55
CA ALA A 52 -6.56 -0.98 -4.14
C ALA A 52 -6.58 -0.13 -5.43
N ALA A 53 -5.92 1.03 -5.39
CA ALA A 53 -5.77 1.92 -6.54
C ALA A 53 -5.02 1.24 -7.69
N GLY A 54 -3.91 0.54 -7.40
CA GLY A 54 -3.15 -0.21 -8.41
C GLY A 54 -3.97 -1.36 -9.02
N TYR A 55 -4.75 -2.06 -8.20
CA TYR A 55 -5.66 -3.11 -8.68
C TYR A 55 -6.74 -2.56 -9.62
N LEU A 56 -7.38 -1.44 -9.23
CA LEU A 56 -8.38 -0.77 -10.05
C LEU A 56 -7.77 -0.20 -11.33
N ALA A 57 -6.57 0.39 -11.25
CA ALA A 57 -5.85 0.92 -12.40
C ALA A 57 -5.61 -0.17 -13.45
N ARG A 58 -5.26 -1.40 -13.06
CA ARG A 58 -5.10 -2.52 -14.00
C ARG A 58 -6.36 -2.78 -14.83
N SER A 59 -7.54 -2.69 -14.21
CA SER A 59 -8.83 -2.86 -14.91
C SER A 59 -9.08 -1.73 -15.91
N VAL A 60 -8.82 -0.49 -15.48
CA VAL A 60 -8.94 0.71 -16.33
C VAL A 60 -8.00 0.63 -17.54
N PHE A 61 -6.71 0.30 -17.33
CA PHE A 61 -5.73 0.14 -18.41
C PHE A 61 -6.08 -0.98 -19.40
N LYS A 62 -6.70 -2.08 -18.94
CA LYS A 62 -7.18 -3.13 -19.85
C LYS A 62 -8.28 -2.64 -20.78
N ILE A 63 -9.21 -1.81 -20.29
CA ILE A 63 -10.30 -1.24 -21.09
C ILE A 63 -9.72 -0.32 -22.17
N PHE A 64 -8.78 0.57 -21.79
CA PHE A 64 -8.13 1.45 -22.76
C PHE A 64 -7.32 0.69 -23.83
N LYS A 65 -6.63 -0.40 -23.45
CA LYS A 65 -5.89 -1.23 -24.42
C LYS A 65 -6.82 -1.95 -25.40
N LYS A 66 -8.00 -2.41 -24.96
CA LYS A 66 -8.98 -3.09 -25.80
C LYS A 66 -9.59 -2.15 -26.85
N ASN A 67 -9.92 -0.91 -26.48
CA ASN A 67 -10.50 0.06 -27.42
C ASN A 67 -9.51 0.50 -28.51
N LYS A 68 -8.21 0.57 -28.20
CA LYS A 68 -7.19 0.91 -29.20
C LYS A 68 -7.08 -0.17 -30.29
N SER A 69 -7.13 -1.46 -29.92
CA SER A 69 -7.01 -2.57 -30.87
C SER A 69 -8.25 -2.79 -31.74
N SER A 70 -9.40 -2.18 -31.40
CA SER A 70 -10.65 -2.27 -32.19
C SER A 70 -10.82 -1.12 -33.19
N ASN A 71 -10.01 -0.06 -33.07
CA ASN A 71 -10.06 1.12 -33.94
C ASN A 71 -8.99 1.08 -35.05
N ASP A 72 -8.15 0.04 -35.05
CA ASP A 72 -7.11 -0.25 -36.04
C ASP A 72 -7.56 -1.32 -37.08
N TYR A 73 -8.84 -1.72 -37.05
CA TYR A 73 -9.53 -2.57 -38.06
C TYR A 73 -10.72 -1.80 -38.64
#